data_AF-A0A2V7G9H7-F1
#
_entry.id   AF-A0A2V7G9H7-F1
#
_cell.length_a   1.000
_cell.length_b   1.000
_cell.length_c   1.000
_cell.angle_alpha   90.00
_cell.angle_beta   90.00
_cell.angle_gamma   90.00
#
_symmetry.space_group_name_H-M   'P 1'
#
loop_
_entity.id
_entity.type
_entity.pdbx_description
1 polymer ?
#
loop_
_entity_poly.entity_id
_entity_poly.type
_entity_poly.pdbx_seq_one_letter_code
_entity_poly.pdbx_strand_id
1 'polypeptide(L)'
;MSASTTGSILDSQAPIRAELLSAERLEEHAEQIARQRTLLEGGIGRPLSPRVRDSGRVLLQCYRTLAEVIRDEGPITPAAEWFVDNFHIVDEVVRHIREDLPSGFYRQLPKLAEGPLQGYPRVLDVAWAFVEHTDSRFERDTLERFVRRFQRVQPLTIGELWAVPIALRIVLVENLRRLAEQIVKGRAACHEADALADELLGLAGRPARPLAFRSLHAAALPMAFTVQLVQRLRDQDPESTPALAWLDQQLAASGTSADELVRVELQNQAATNVTVRNVITSMRTMAAFDWAEFFEGVSVVDEALRADSAFGAMDFATRDRYRHAIEELARGSGRSELEVTREVIAHAKRAAAARPPDAPPGGRAEDPAYYLISRGLPLLERAIGYRIPLKQRILRAYVSWATPGYLGTIGIVTALLLALPLLLAHAGGMSPLALALLGLVALIPASDLAVALVNRSVTDLLGPRPLPRLELRTVTITSPSCPTGPTCPPRPCRKMIGSSRQRSTGWRASTAATVALPTPVSASSYCIGDVSGIRRKASGWAGSASAGSSTS
;
A
#
# COMPACT_ATOMS: atom_id res chain seq x y z
N MET A 1 -1.41 30.32 -27.51
CA MET A 1 -1.85 31.03 -26.30
C MET A 1 -3.10 30.34 -25.78
N SER A 2 -2.93 29.50 -24.77
CA SER A 2 -4.03 29.00 -23.95
C SER A 2 -3.49 28.99 -22.53
N ALA A 3 -4.00 29.90 -21.72
CA ALA A 3 -3.60 30.09 -20.34
C ALA A 3 -3.87 28.78 -19.58
N SER A 4 -2.78 28.12 -19.17
CA SER A 4 -2.80 26.99 -18.25
C SER A 4 -3.25 27.48 -16.89
N THR A 5 -4.52 27.30 -16.56
CA THR A 5 -5.02 27.38 -15.20
C THR A 5 -4.31 26.30 -14.39
N THR A 6 -3.36 26.72 -13.55
CA THR A 6 -2.60 25.88 -12.61
C THR A 6 -3.49 25.40 -11.46
N GLY A 7 -4.56 24.68 -11.77
CA GLY A 7 -5.35 23.91 -10.82
C GLY A 7 -4.76 22.51 -10.69
N SER A 8 -4.57 22.02 -9.45
CA SER A 8 -4.19 20.62 -9.23
C SER A 8 -5.27 19.72 -9.83
N ILE A 9 -4.91 18.66 -10.56
CA ILE A 9 -5.91 17.72 -11.13
C ILE A 9 -6.78 17.07 -10.03
N LEU A 10 -6.27 17.06 -8.80
CA LEU A 10 -7.00 16.62 -7.61
C LEU A 10 -8.16 17.56 -7.24
N ASP A 11 -8.14 18.82 -7.63
CA ASP A 11 -9.21 19.77 -7.32
C ASP A 11 -10.38 19.69 -8.31
N SER A 12 -10.16 19.03 -9.45
CA SER A 12 -11.20 18.80 -10.45
C SER A 12 -12.34 17.94 -9.90
N GLN A 13 -13.57 18.29 -10.29
CA GLN A 13 -14.80 17.56 -9.98
C GLN A 13 -15.19 16.58 -11.09
N ALA A 14 -14.48 16.60 -12.22
CA ALA A 14 -14.75 15.70 -13.34
C ALA A 14 -14.27 14.27 -13.02
N PRO A 15 -14.99 13.23 -13.48
CA PRO A 15 -14.57 11.85 -13.25
C PRO A 15 -13.20 11.61 -13.88
N ILE A 16 -12.43 10.69 -13.29
CA ILE A 16 -11.15 10.25 -13.82
C ILE A 16 -11.45 9.25 -14.95
N ARG A 17 -11.71 9.78 -16.14
CA ARG A 17 -12.08 9.01 -17.34
C ARG A 17 -11.68 9.74 -18.60
N ALA A 18 -10.97 9.05 -19.50
CA ALA A 18 -10.63 9.52 -20.83
C ALA A 18 -11.00 8.47 -21.90
N GLU A 19 -10.49 8.64 -23.12
CA GLU A 19 -10.62 7.65 -24.19
C GLU A 19 -10.10 6.28 -23.72
N LEU A 20 -10.92 5.24 -23.87
CA LEU A 20 -10.52 3.87 -23.57
C LEU A 20 -9.42 3.42 -24.53
N LEU A 21 -8.30 3.00 -23.98
CA LEU A 21 -7.14 2.56 -24.77
C LEU A 21 -7.08 1.02 -24.83
N SER A 22 -6.69 0.49 -25.98
CA SER A 22 -6.32 -0.93 -26.11
C SER A 22 -5.05 -1.22 -25.30
N ALA A 23 -4.74 -2.50 -25.07
CA ALA A 23 -3.52 -2.89 -24.36
C ALA A 23 -2.25 -2.30 -25.01
N GLU A 24 -2.17 -2.28 -26.34
CA GLU A 24 -1.04 -1.72 -27.09
C GLU A 24 -0.96 -0.19 -26.93
N ARG A 25 -2.09 0.53 -27.02
CA ARG A 25 -2.11 1.98 -26.82
C ARG A 25 -1.83 2.38 -25.37
N LEU A 26 -2.23 1.55 -24.40
CA LEU A 26 -1.86 1.73 -22.98
C LEU A 26 -0.36 1.59 -22.78
N GLU A 27 0.29 0.63 -23.44
CA GLU A 27 1.75 0.49 -23.43
C GLU A 27 2.44 1.72 -24.01
N GLU A 28 2.02 2.21 -25.17
CA GLU A 28 2.56 3.44 -25.77
C GLU A 28 2.38 4.64 -24.84
N HIS A 29 1.21 4.77 -24.22
CA HIS A 29 0.92 5.80 -23.24
C HIS A 29 1.82 5.72 -22.00
N ALA A 30 2.10 4.50 -21.52
CA ALA A 30 3.03 4.27 -20.41
C ALA A 30 4.44 4.80 -20.71
N GLU A 31 4.97 4.57 -21.92
CA GLU A 31 6.26 5.12 -22.33
C GLU A 31 6.22 6.63 -22.45
N GLN A 32 5.15 7.18 -23.02
CA GLN A 32 4.99 8.62 -23.20
C GLN A 32 5.05 9.34 -21.86
N ILE A 33 4.30 8.87 -20.86
CA ILE A 33 4.32 9.45 -19.51
C ILE A 33 5.71 9.33 -18.91
N ALA A 34 6.33 8.15 -18.99
CA ALA A 34 7.66 7.94 -18.44
C ALA A 34 8.71 8.90 -19.03
N ARG A 35 8.59 9.30 -20.31
CA ARG A 35 9.50 10.30 -20.92
C ARG A 35 9.26 11.72 -20.43
N GLN A 36 8.03 12.05 -20.03
CA GLN A 36 7.63 13.40 -19.64
C GLN A 36 7.82 13.70 -18.15
N ARG A 37 8.03 12.68 -17.30
CA ARG A 37 8.10 12.87 -15.85
C ARG A 37 9.52 13.15 -15.36
N THR A 38 9.68 14.30 -14.71
CA THR A 38 10.90 14.66 -13.96
C THR A 38 10.66 14.43 -12.47
N LEU A 39 11.64 13.83 -11.79
CA LEU A 39 11.60 13.61 -10.35
C LEU A 39 12.16 14.81 -9.59
N LEU A 40 11.60 15.09 -8.43
CA LEU A 40 12.05 16.15 -7.52
C LEU A 40 13.32 15.68 -6.78
N GLU A 41 14.36 16.51 -6.81
CA GLU A 41 15.60 16.29 -6.06
C GLU A 41 15.43 16.70 -4.59
N GLY A 42 15.07 15.73 -3.74
CA GLY A 42 14.92 15.97 -2.30
C GLY A 42 13.69 16.84 -1.96
N GLY A 43 13.18 16.66 -0.73
CA GLY A 43 12.06 17.44 -0.22
C GLY A 43 10.92 16.60 0.36
N ILE A 44 10.14 17.23 1.22
CA ILE A 44 8.94 16.64 1.82
C ILE A 44 7.80 16.87 0.83
N GLY A 45 7.43 15.84 0.06
CA GLY A 45 6.30 15.91 -0.86
C GLY A 45 4.98 16.25 -0.14
N ARG A 46 3.96 16.63 -0.92
CA ARG A 46 2.63 17.01 -0.41
C ARG A 46 1.99 15.85 0.35
N PRO A 47 1.37 16.00 1.53
CA PRO A 47 0.77 14.86 2.23
C PRO A 47 -0.49 14.38 1.53
N LEU A 48 -0.60 13.06 1.31
CA LEU A 48 -1.78 12.44 0.67
C LEU A 48 -2.87 12.04 1.68
N SER A 49 -2.50 11.88 2.95
CA SER A 49 -3.41 11.44 4.01
C SER A 49 -4.60 12.39 4.27
N PRO A 50 -4.48 13.74 4.21
CA PRO A 50 -5.63 14.61 4.36
C PRO A 50 -6.65 14.43 3.22
N ARG A 51 -6.16 14.25 1.99
CA ARG A 51 -7.03 14.06 0.81
C ARG A 51 -7.80 12.74 0.90
N VAL A 52 -7.14 11.65 1.24
CA VAL A 52 -7.81 10.34 1.44
C VAL A 52 -8.86 10.41 2.55
N ARG A 53 -8.57 11.12 3.65
CA ARG A 53 -9.55 11.31 4.73
C ARG A 53 -10.76 12.10 4.27
N ASP A 54 -10.54 13.19 3.52
CA ASP A 54 -11.61 14.00 2.97
C ASP A 54 -12.46 13.20 1.97
N SER A 55 -11.84 12.46 1.05
CA SER A 55 -12.57 11.61 0.09
C SER A 55 -13.43 10.56 0.81
N GLY A 56 -12.91 9.92 1.87
CA GLY A 56 -13.70 9.00 2.70
C GLY A 56 -14.87 9.68 3.42
N ARG A 57 -14.69 10.90 3.95
CA ARG A 57 -15.76 11.67 4.60
C ARG A 57 -16.87 12.04 3.62
N VAL A 58 -16.50 12.50 2.43
CA VAL A 58 -17.44 12.87 1.36
C VAL A 58 -18.22 11.65 0.88
N LEU A 59 -17.54 10.52 0.65
CA LEU A 59 -18.18 9.27 0.26
C LEU A 59 -19.22 8.80 1.29
N LEU A 60 -18.89 8.89 2.59
CA LEU A 60 -19.84 8.56 3.66
C LEU A 60 -21.05 9.51 3.68
N GLN A 61 -20.85 10.79 3.40
CA GLN A 61 -21.94 11.75 3.29
C GLN A 61 -22.86 11.41 2.09
N CYS A 62 -22.29 11.16 0.91
CA CYS A 62 -23.05 10.75 -0.27
C CYS A 62 -23.83 9.45 -0.01
N TYR A 63 -23.21 8.46 0.66
CA TYR A 63 -23.90 7.22 1.05
C TYR A 63 -25.11 7.49 1.92
N ARG A 64 -24.98 8.33 2.97
CA ARG A 64 -26.11 8.66 3.85
C ARG A 64 -27.25 9.33 3.10
N THR A 65 -26.94 10.33 2.28
CA THR A 65 -27.94 11.03 1.45
C THR A 65 -28.67 10.08 0.50
N LEU A 66 -27.96 9.15 -0.15
CA LEU A 66 -28.57 8.20 -1.07
C LEU A 66 -29.33 7.07 -0.33
N ALA A 67 -28.89 6.66 0.86
CA ALA A 67 -29.57 5.65 1.66
C ALA A 67 -30.89 6.16 2.27
N GLU A 68 -30.98 7.44 2.63
CA GLU A 68 -32.24 8.08 3.06
C GLU A 68 -33.28 8.04 1.94
N VAL A 69 -32.86 8.36 0.72
CA VAL A 69 -33.69 8.31 -0.48
C VAL A 69 -34.28 6.93 -0.75
N ILE A 70 -33.45 5.88 -0.66
CA ILE A 70 -33.90 4.50 -0.91
C ILE A 70 -34.92 4.09 0.15
N ARG A 71 -34.73 4.53 1.40
CA ARG A 71 -35.67 4.27 2.50
C ARG A 71 -37.03 4.93 2.28
N ASP A 72 -37.04 6.12 1.68
CA ASP A 72 -38.26 6.86 1.33
C ASP A 72 -38.88 6.37 0.00
N GLU A 73 -38.43 5.22 -0.53
CA GLU A 73 -38.87 4.61 -1.79
C GLU A 73 -38.78 5.56 -3.00
N GLY A 74 -37.85 6.52 -2.95
CA GLY A 74 -37.63 7.49 -4.01
C GLY A 74 -36.93 6.88 -5.25
N PRO A 75 -37.12 7.45 -6.45
CA PRO A 75 -36.48 6.96 -7.66
C PRO A 75 -34.96 7.09 -7.54
N ILE A 76 -34.20 6.04 -7.88
CA ILE A 76 -32.74 6.04 -7.82
C ILE A 76 -32.13 5.55 -9.13
N THR A 77 -30.96 6.09 -9.50
CA THR A 77 -30.24 5.61 -10.68
C THR A 77 -29.54 4.28 -10.35
N PRO A 78 -29.34 3.38 -11.34
CA PRO A 78 -28.64 2.11 -11.11
C PRO A 78 -27.22 2.28 -10.54
N ALA A 79 -26.54 3.39 -10.88
CA ALA A 79 -25.21 3.71 -10.35
C ALA A 79 -25.26 4.01 -8.84
N ALA A 80 -26.29 4.72 -8.40
CA ALA A 80 -26.46 5.12 -7.01
C ALA A 80 -26.89 3.94 -6.13
N GLU A 81 -27.79 3.10 -6.63
CA GLU A 81 -28.16 1.82 -5.98
C GLU A 81 -26.93 0.93 -5.81
N TRP A 82 -26.18 0.69 -6.90
CA TRP A 82 -24.96 -0.11 -6.85
C TRP A 82 -23.91 0.45 -5.89
N PHE A 83 -23.77 1.77 -5.80
CA PHE A 83 -22.88 2.41 -4.84
C PHE A 83 -23.31 2.17 -3.39
N VAL A 84 -24.59 2.33 -3.06
CA VAL A 84 -25.12 2.13 -1.71
C VAL A 84 -24.96 0.68 -1.27
N ASP A 85 -25.36 -0.28 -2.11
CA ASP A 85 -25.29 -1.72 -1.82
C ASP A 85 -23.87 -2.19 -1.51
N ASN A 86 -22.88 -1.59 -2.17
CA ASN A 86 -21.48 -1.99 -2.09
C ASN A 86 -20.62 -1.07 -1.22
N PHE A 87 -21.22 -0.13 -0.48
CA PHE A 87 -20.47 0.88 0.28
C PHE A 87 -19.53 0.27 1.33
N HIS A 88 -19.85 -0.91 1.87
CA HIS A 88 -18.98 -1.63 2.81
C HIS A 88 -17.58 -1.92 2.25
N ILE A 89 -17.46 -2.19 0.93
CA ILE A 89 -16.17 -2.41 0.25
C ILE A 89 -15.37 -1.11 0.22
N VAL A 90 -16.05 0.00 -0.06
CA VAL A 90 -15.45 1.33 -0.15
C VAL A 90 -14.88 1.74 1.21
N ASP A 91 -15.66 1.57 2.28
CA ASP A 91 -15.24 1.88 3.65
C ASP A 91 -14.03 1.03 4.07
N GLU A 92 -14.04 -0.27 3.73
CA GLU A 92 -12.91 -1.16 3.97
C GLU A 92 -11.63 -0.71 3.23
N VAL A 93 -11.75 -0.36 1.95
CA VAL A 93 -10.62 0.16 1.15
C VAL A 93 -10.08 1.47 1.73
N VAL A 94 -10.94 2.41 2.11
CA VAL A 94 -10.52 3.68 2.74
C VAL A 94 -9.78 3.42 4.05
N ARG A 95 -10.21 2.45 4.86
CA ARG A 95 -9.50 2.04 6.08
C ARG A 95 -8.14 1.44 5.76
N HIS A 96 -8.07 0.48 4.82
CA HIS A 96 -6.81 -0.14 4.42
C HIS A 96 -5.81 0.87 3.86
N ILE A 97 -6.27 1.88 3.10
CA ILE A 97 -5.36 2.92 2.60
C ILE A 97 -4.64 3.64 3.74
N ARG A 98 -5.32 3.88 4.87
CA ARG A 98 -4.73 4.57 6.03
C ARG A 98 -3.74 3.71 6.78
N GLU A 99 -3.94 2.39 6.80
CA GLU A 99 -3.05 1.42 7.46
C GLU A 99 -1.79 1.17 6.62
N ASP A 100 -1.94 1.05 5.30
CA ASP A 100 -0.88 0.66 4.38
C ASP A 100 -0.04 1.84 3.86
N LEU A 101 -0.38 3.09 4.22
CA LEU A 101 0.40 4.27 3.84
C LEU A 101 0.98 5.00 5.07
N PRO A 102 1.90 4.37 5.84
CA PRO A 102 2.56 5.06 6.94
C PRO A 102 3.41 6.23 6.42
N SER A 103 3.53 7.28 7.24
CA SER A 103 4.20 8.53 6.85
C SER A 103 5.67 8.32 6.46
N GLY A 104 6.37 7.38 7.10
CA GLY A 104 7.73 6.98 6.73
C GLY A 104 7.80 6.39 5.32
N PHE A 105 6.91 5.44 5.02
CA PHE A 105 6.79 4.84 3.68
C PHE A 105 6.54 5.90 2.61
N TYR A 106 5.54 6.75 2.86
CA TYR A 106 5.20 7.85 1.96
C TYR A 106 6.38 8.80 1.68
N ARG A 107 7.17 9.14 2.70
CA ARG A 107 8.29 10.10 2.56
C ARG A 107 9.42 9.58 1.68
N GLN A 108 9.61 8.26 1.59
CA GLN A 108 10.69 7.67 0.81
C GLN A 108 10.34 7.47 -0.67
N LEU A 109 9.08 7.62 -1.06
CA LEU A 109 8.67 7.50 -2.46
C LEU A 109 9.12 8.73 -3.28
N PRO A 110 9.77 8.54 -4.44
CA PRO A 110 10.14 9.63 -5.36
C PRO A 110 8.94 10.52 -5.72
N LYS A 111 9.14 11.84 -5.67
CA LYS A 111 8.10 12.83 -5.96
C LYS A 111 8.27 13.40 -7.35
N LEU A 112 7.17 13.80 -7.99
CA LEU A 112 7.20 14.52 -9.25
C LEU A 112 7.61 15.98 -9.05
N ALA A 113 8.53 16.47 -9.88
CA ALA A 113 8.98 17.86 -9.90
C ALA A 113 7.98 18.79 -10.60
N GLU A 114 7.26 18.27 -11.60
CA GLU A 114 6.39 19.04 -12.49
C GLU A 114 5.11 18.27 -12.84
N GLY A 115 4.16 18.96 -13.48
CA GLY A 115 2.91 18.38 -13.96
C GLY A 115 1.73 18.44 -12.98
N PRO A 116 0.57 17.86 -13.33
CA PRO A 116 -0.68 18.03 -12.58
C PRO A 116 -0.65 17.44 -11.16
N LEU A 117 0.25 16.50 -10.91
CA LEU A 117 0.49 15.85 -9.63
C LEU A 117 1.85 16.26 -9.01
N GLN A 118 2.32 17.48 -9.30
CA GLN A 118 3.55 18.03 -8.73
C GLN A 118 3.59 17.89 -7.19
N GLY A 119 4.69 17.35 -6.68
CA GLY A 119 4.92 17.12 -5.26
C GLY A 119 4.26 15.85 -4.70
N TYR A 120 3.49 15.11 -5.50
CA TYR A 120 2.97 13.78 -5.15
C TYR A 120 3.90 12.65 -5.64
N PRO A 121 3.77 11.41 -5.12
CA PRO A 121 4.60 10.30 -5.55
C PRO A 121 4.39 9.98 -7.02
N ARG A 122 5.45 9.69 -7.77
CA ARG A 122 5.37 9.29 -9.18
C ARG A 122 4.46 8.07 -9.39
N VAL A 123 4.47 7.10 -8.47
CA VAL A 123 3.57 5.94 -8.52
C VAL A 123 2.08 6.31 -8.52
N LEU A 124 1.69 7.46 -7.93
CA LEU A 124 0.31 7.94 -7.97
C LEU A 124 -0.09 8.39 -9.39
N ASP A 125 0.84 9.01 -10.11
CA ASP A 125 0.65 9.41 -11.51
C ASP A 125 0.59 8.21 -12.45
N VAL A 126 1.42 7.20 -12.23
CA VAL A 126 1.33 5.91 -12.93
C VAL A 126 -0.05 5.27 -12.73
N ALA A 127 -0.54 5.23 -11.49
CA ALA A 127 -1.86 4.70 -11.18
C ALA A 127 -2.99 5.56 -11.78
N TRP A 128 -2.83 6.88 -11.80
CA TRP A 128 -3.81 7.81 -12.38
C TRP A 128 -4.00 7.56 -13.88
N ALA A 129 -2.88 7.56 -14.61
CA ALA A 129 -2.88 7.33 -16.05
C ALA A 129 -3.46 5.97 -16.44
N PHE A 130 -3.17 4.94 -15.65
CA PHE A 130 -3.75 3.62 -15.85
C PHE A 130 -5.28 3.67 -15.68
N VAL A 131 -5.77 4.18 -14.55
CA VAL A 131 -7.21 4.22 -14.23
C VAL A 131 -8.02 5.08 -15.21
N GLU A 132 -7.46 6.20 -15.64
CA GLU A 132 -8.09 7.15 -16.56
C GLU A 132 -8.42 6.52 -17.93
N HIS A 133 -7.54 5.65 -18.44
CA HIS A 133 -7.68 5.02 -19.76
C HIS A 133 -8.23 3.58 -19.73
N THR A 134 -8.47 3.02 -18.54
CA THR A 134 -9.16 1.72 -18.36
C THR A 134 -10.58 1.85 -17.82
N ASP A 135 -11.09 3.08 -17.65
CA ASP A 135 -12.36 3.36 -16.96
C ASP A 135 -12.44 2.65 -15.60
N SER A 136 -11.33 2.73 -14.84
CA SER A 136 -11.19 2.08 -13.53
C SER A 136 -11.28 0.55 -13.52
N ARG A 137 -11.25 -0.12 -14.69
CA ARG A 137 -11.19 -1.59 -14.78
C ARG A 137 -9.79 -2.08 -14.46
N PHE A 138 -9.70 -3.02 -13.51
CA PHE A 138 -8.45 -3.65 -13.09
C PHE A 138 -8.32 -5.03 -13.72
N GLU A 139 -7.20 -5.25 -14.42
CA GLU A 139 -6.82 -6.54 -14.99
C GLU A 139 -5.33 -6.77 -14.81
N ARG A 140 -4.95 -8.01 -14.46
CA ARG A 140 -3.55 -8.39 -14.18
C ARG A 140 -2.63 -8.11 -15.37
N ASP A 141 -2.92 -8.75 -16.51
CA ASP A 141 -2.05 -8.72 -17.69
C ASP A 141 -1.85 -7.29 -18.20
N THR A 142 -2.95 -6.52 -18.27
CA THR A 142 -2.94 -5.12 -18.69
C THR A 142 -2.08 -4.25 -17.75
N LEU A 143 -2.19 -4.42 -16.43
CA LEU A 143 -1.36 -3.69 -15.47
C LEU A 143 0.12 -4.09 -15.56
N GLU A 144 0.42 -5.39 -15.69
CA GLU A 144 1.80 -5.89 -15.81
C GLU A 144 2.48 -5.33 -17.06
N ARG A 145 1.80 -5.37 -18.21
CA ARG A 145 2.29 -4.80 -19.47
C ARG A 145 2.54 -3.30 -19.35
N PHE A 146 1.57 -2.57 -18.80
CA PHE A 146 1.67 -1.12 -18.59
C PHE A 146 2.91 -0.76 -17.74
N VAL A 147 3.07 -1.42 -16.59
CA VAL A 147 4.18 -1.15 -15.67
C VAL A 147 5.53 -1.59 -16.25
N ARG A 148 5.60 -2.74 -16.94
CA ARG A 148 6.83 -3.17 -17.64
C ARG A 148 7.24 -2.16 -18.70
N ARG A 149 6.27 -1.68 -19.48
CA ARG A 149 6.51 -0.75 -20.57
C ARG A 149 6.96 0.62 -20.05
N PHE A 150 6.33 1.13 -18.99
CA PHE A 150 6.80 2.32 -18.26
C PHE A 150 8.27 2.19 -17.83
N GLN A 151 8.62 1.05 -17.24
CA GLN A 151 9.97 0.80 -16.70
C GLN A 151 11.08 0.70 -17.74
N ARG A 152 10.76 0.50 -19.02
CA ARG A 152 11.75 0.55 -20.11
C ARG A 152 12.36 1.94 -20.27
N VAL A 153 11.60 2.98 -19.94
CA VAL A 153 12.05 4.37 -19.98
C VAL A 153 12.56 4.81 -18.62
N GLN A 154 11.78 4.58 -17.56
CA GLN A 154 12.16 4.95 -16.19
C GLN A 154 11.91 3.79 -15.21
N PRO A 155 12.97 3.12 -14.72
CA PRO A 155 12.84 2.10 -13.69
C PRO A 155 12.13 2.64 -12.44
N LEU A 156 11.15 1.88 -11.96
CA LEU A 156 10.51 2.14 -10.67
C LEU A 156 11.36 1.52 -9.57
N THR A 157 11.47 2.22 -8.45
CA THR A 157 12.11 1.66 -7.25
C THR A 157 11.29 0.50 -6.69
N ILE A 158 11.93 -0.40 -5.96
CA ILE A 158 11.29 -1.49 -5.20
C ILE A 158 10.19 -0.89 -4.30
N GLY A 159 10.46 0.27 -3.68
CA GLY A 159 9.48 1.02 -2.91
C GLY A 159 8.25 1.45 -3.72
N GLU A 160 8.44 1.99 -4.93
CA GLU A 160 7.34 2.38 -5.82
C GLU A 160 6.53 1.18 -6.31
N LEU A 161 7.16 0.07 -6.66
CA LEU A 161 6.44 -1.14 -7.09
C LEU A 161 5.53 -1.67 -5.98
N TRP A 162 6.00 -1.71 -4.73
CA TRP A 162 5.16 -2.02 -3.57
C TRP A 162 4.08 -0.98 -3.28
N ALA A 163 4.22 0.23 -3.82
CA ALA A 163 3.24 1.30 -3.68
C ALA A 163 2.17 1.31 -4.78
N VAL A 164 2.30 0.52 -5.84
CA VAL A 164 1.27 0.39 -6.90
C VAL A 164 -0.12 0.01 -6.36
N PRO A 165 -0.28 -1.00 -5.47
CA PRO A 165 -1.59 -1.39 -4.94
C PRO A 165 -2.30 -0.24 -4.23
N ILE A 166 -1.56 0.45 -3.36
CA ILE A 166 -2.08 1.54 -2.55
C ILE A 166 -2.36 2.78 -3.40
N ALA A 167 -1.53 3.08 -4.40
CA ALA A 167 -1.75 4.15 -5.36
C ALA A 167 -3.04 3.93 -6.18
N LEU A 168 -3.23 2.73 -6.72
CA LEU A 168 -4.47 2.37 -7.44
C LEU A 168 -5.71 2.53 -6.57
N ARG A 169 -5.68 2.04 -5.31
CA ARG A 169 -6.79 2.20 -4.37
C ARG A 169 -7.12 3.67 -4.12
N ILE A 170 -6.11 4.52 -3.98
CA ILE A 170 -6.31 5.96 -3.78
C ILE A 170 -6.99 6.61 -4.99
N VAL A 171 -6.53 6.31 -6.20
CA VAL A 171 -7.13 6.85 -7.43
C VAL A 171 -8.56 6.35 -7.62
N LEU A 172 -8.83 5.07 -7.35
CA LEU A 172 -10.19 4.52 -7.41
C LEU A 172 -11.14 5.16 -6.40
N VAL A 173 -10.69 5.38 -5.16
CA VAL A 173 -11.47 6.10 -4.12
C VAL A 173 -11.72 7.55 -4.54
N GLU A 174 -10.72 8.21 -5.10
CA GLU A 174 -10.86 9.58 -5.61
C GLU A 174 -11.85 9.65 -6.77
N ASN A 175 -11.81 8.71 -7.72
CA ASN A 175 -12.77 8.67 -8.82
C ASN A 175 -14.20 8.42 -8.31
N LEU A 176 -14.36 7.46 -7.39
CA LEU A 176 -15.67 7.16 -6.80
C LEU A 176 -16.25 8.35 -6.04
N ARG A 177 -15.41 9.10 -5.32
CA ARG A 177 -15.81 10.33 -4.64
C ARG A 177 -16.41 11.32 -5.63
N ARG A 178 -15.74 11.58 -6.75
CA ARG A 178 -16.23 12.50 -7.78
C ARG A 178 -17.55 12.03 -8.40
N LEU A 179 -17.66 10.74 -8.72
CA LEU A 179 -18.90 10.15 -9.25
C LEU A 179 -20.05 10.23 -8.25
N ALA A 180 -19.81 9.92 -6.98
CA ALA A 180 -20.82 10.00 -5.92
C ALA A 180 -21.30 11.44 -5.69
N GLU A 181 -20.38 12.42 -5.70
CA GLU A 181 -20.73 13.84 -5.62
C GLU A 181 -21.57 14.27 -6.82
N GLN A 182 -21.25 13.81 -8.03
CA GLN A 182 -22.04 14.09 -9.23
C GLN A 182 -23.44 13.48 -9.18
N ILE A 183 -23.56 12.23 -8.73
CA ILE A 183 -24.86 11.55 -8.55
C ILE A 183 -25.75 12.34 -7.58
N VAL A 184 -25.21 12.75 -6.43
CA VAL A 184 -25.96 13.52 -5.43
C VAL A 184 -26.36 14.91 -5.98
N LYS A 185 -25.45 15.62 -6.66
CA LYS A 185 -25.74 16.91 -7.28
C LYS A 185 -26.78 16.80 -8.40
N GLY A 186 -26.66 15.81 -9.27
CA GLY A 186 -27.61 15.55 -10.35
C GLY A 186 -29.01 15.24 -9.81
N ARG A 187 -29.09 14.44 -8.74
CA ARG A 187 -30.35 14.18 -8.04
C ARG A 187 -30.97 15.45 -7.45
N ALA A 188 -30.19 16.26 -6.73
CA ALA A 188 -30.68 17.50 -6.15
C ALA A 188 -31.26 18.43 -7.24
N ALA A 189 -30.57 18.51 -8.39
CA ALA A 189 -31.04 19.24 -9.57
C ALA A 189 -32.35 18.66 -10.15
N CYS A 190 -32.52 17.34 -10.23
CA CYS A 190 -33.79 16.73 -10.64
C CYS A 190 -34.93 17.07 -9.67
N HIS A 191 -34.68 16.99 -8.35
CA HIS A 191 -35.69 17.32 -7.33
C HIS A 191 -36.10 18.80 -7.38
N GLU A 192 -35.16 19.72 -7.60
CA GLU A 192 -35.46 21.13 -7.82
C GLU A 192 -36.31 21.36 -9.09
N ALA A 193 -36.02 20.61 -10.17
CA ALA A 193 -36.81 20.66 -11.40
C ALA A 193 -38.23 20.11 -11.20
N ASP A 194 -38.40 19.03 -10.44
CA ASP A 194 -39.71 18.47 -10.10
C ASP A 194 -40.53 19.47 -9.28
N ALA A 195 -39.92 20.11 -8.27
CA ALA A 195 -40.60 21.12 -7.46
C ALA A 195 -41.06 22.33 -8.28
N LEU A 196 -40.24 22.77 -9.26
CA LEU A 196 -40.64 23.82 -10.18
C LEU A 196 -41.74 23.35 -11.14
N ALA A 197 -41.64 22.15 -11.69
CA ALA A 197 -42.68 21.60 -12.56
C ALA A 197 -44.03 21.51 -11.83
N ASP A 198 -44.03 21.08 -10.56
CA ASP A 198 -45.22 21.02 -9.74
C ASP A 198 -45.82 22.42 -9.48
N GLU A 199 -44.99 23.45 -9.27
CA GLU A 199 -45.43 24.85 -9.15
C GLU A 199 -46.01 25.40 -10.47
N LEU A 200 -45.38 25.09 -11.61
CA LEU A 200 -45.85 25.52 -12.93
C LEU A 200 -47.20 24.89 -13.26
N LEU A 201 -47.38 23.61 -12.96
CA LEU A 201 -48.57 22.83 -13.28
C LEU A 201 -49.68 22.90 -12.22
N GLY A 202 -49.40 23.47 -11.04
CA GLY A 202 -50.37 23.52 -9.93
C GLY A 202 -50.65 22.15 -9.31
N LEU A 203 -49.64 21.29 -9.27
CA LEU A 203 -49.72 19.97 -8.66
C LEU A 203 -49.44 20.07 -7.14
N ALA A 204 -49.57 18.95 -6.43
CA ALA A 204 -49.32 18.87 -4.98
C ALA A 204 -50.12 19.89 -4.12
N GLY A 205 -51.32 20.27 -4.57
CA GLY A 205 -52.22 21.17 -3.83
C GLY A 205 -51.84 22.65 -3.88
N ARG A 206 -50.95 23.06 -4.80
CA ARG A 206 -50.55 24.47 -5.00
C ARG A 206 -51.27 25.10 -6.18
N PRO A 207 -51.59 26.40 -6.17
CA PRO A 207 -52.13 27.07 -7.35
C PRO A 207 -51.06 27.12 -8.46
N ALA A 208 -51.47 26.83 -9.69
CA ALA A 208 -50.57 26.89 -10.85
C ALA A 208 -49.99 28.30 -11.01
N ARG A 209 -48.67 28.37 -11.22
CA ARG A 209 -47.94 29.62 -11.49
C ARG A 209 -47.16 29.49 -12.80
N PRO A 210 -47.82 29.61 -13.96
CA PRO A 210 -47.22 29.29 -15.26
C PRO A 210 -45.99 30.14 -15.62
N LEU A 211 -45.77 31.27 -14.93
CA LEU A 211 -44.66 32.21 -15.17
C LEU A 211 -43.52 32.11 -14.13
N ALA A 212 -43.57 31.15 -13.19
CA ALA A 212 -42.55 30.99 -12.14
C ALA A 212 -41.12 30.80 -12.71
N PHE A 213 -41.02 30.19 -13.90
CA PHE A 213 -39.76 29.96 -14.62
C PHE A 213 -38.99 31.26 -14.95
N ARG A 214 -39.66 32.43 -14.99
CA ARG A 214 -39.01 33.72 -15.31
C ARG A 214 -37.97 34.16 -14.27
N SER A 215 -38.01 33.58 -13.07
CA SER A 215 -37.01 33.82 -12.03
C SER A 215 -35.69 33.06 -12.28
N LEU A 216 -35.71 32.06 -13.16
CA LEU A 216 -34.53 31.27 -13.50
C LEU A 216 -33.58 32.07 -14.40
N HIS A 217 -32.29 32.04 -14.07
CA HIS A 217 -31.25 32.54 -14.94
C HIS A 217 -30.76 31.38 -15.83
N ALA A 218 -31.10 31.43 -17.13
CA ALA A 218 -30.84 30.35 -18.08
C ALA A 218 -29.34 29.98 -18.25
N ALA A 219 -28.42 30.91 -17.96
CA ALA A 219 -26.99 30.70 -18.14
C ALA A 219 -26.33 29.75 -17.12
N ALA A 220 -27.06 29.27 -16.10
CA ALA A 220 -26.47 28.53 -14.97
C ALA A 220 -27.23 27.25 -14.57
N LEU A 221 -28.17 26.75 -15.39
CA LEU A 221 -28.96 25.57 -15.01
C LEU A 221 -28.14 24.27 -15.19
N PRO A 222 -28.09 23.39 -14.16
CA PRO A 222 -27.50 22.07 -14.31
C PRO A 222 -28.20 21.24 -15.40
N MET A 223 -27.46 20.46 -16.17
CA MET A 223 -28.01 19.62 -17.25
C MET A 223 -29.15 18.71 -16.77
N ALA A 224 -28.97 18.04 -15.62
CA ALA A 224 -29.98 17.18 -15.01
C ALA A 224 -31.28 17.93 -14.66
N PHE A 225 -31.19 19.20 -14.23
CA PHE A 225 -32.36 20.04 -13.97
C PHE A 225 -33.13 20.30 -15.27
N THR A 226 -32.42 20.72 -16.32
CA THR A 226 -33.02 21.03 -17.62
C THR A 226 -33.69 19.81 -18.24
N VAL A 227 -33.01 18.66 -18.23
CA VAL A 227 -33.54 17.39 -18.78
C VAL A 227 -34.79 16.95 -18.01
N GLN A 228 -34.76 16.99 -16.67
CA GLN A 228 -35.91 16.63 -15.85
C GLN A 228 -37.11 17.55 -16.11
N LEU A 229 -36.87 18.87 -16.20
CA LEU A 229 -37.93 19.85 -16.46
C LEU A 229 -38.54 19.64 -17.86
N VAL A 230 -37.73 19.40 -18.89
CA VAL A 230 -38.21 19.03 -20.24
C VAL A 230 -39.09 17.78 -20.18
N GLN A 231 -38.64 16.72 -19.51
CA GLN A 231 -39.39 15.46 -19.42
C GLN A 231 -40.73 15.63 -18.72
N ARG A 232 -40.79 16.41 -17.63
CA ARG A 232 -42.04 16.68 -16.89
C ARG A 232 -43.05 17.50 -17.70
N LEU A 233 -42.57 18.39 -18.57
CA LEU A 233 -43.40 19.33 -19.33
C LEU A 233 -43.74 18.84 -20.76
N ARG A 234 -43.05 17.83 -21.30
CA ARG A 234 -43.17 17.37 -22.70
C ARG A 234 -44.58 16.94 -23.12
N ASP A 235 -45.36 16.35 -22.20
CA ASP A 235 -46.69 15.82 -22.49
C ASP A 235 -47.83 16.81 -22.15
N GLN A 236 -47.50 18.06 -21.84
CA GLN A 236 -48.46 19.10 -21.45
C GLN A 236 -48.89 19.95 -22.67
N ASP A 237 -50.11 20.49 -22.63
CA ASP A 237 -50.63 21.33 -23.72
C ASP A 237 -49.75 22.59 -23.91
N PRO A 238 -49.24 22.90 -25.12
CA PRO A 238 -48.43 24.07 -25.41
C PRO A 238 -49.05 25.40 -24.96
N GLU A 239 -50.38 25.54 -24.99
CA GLU A 239 -51.06 26.75 -24.53
C GLU A 239 -51.04 26.91 -22.99
N SER A 240 -50.88 25.79 -22.28
CA SER A 240 -50.83 25.76 -20.81
C SER A 240 -49.41 25.83 -20.22
N THR A 241 -48.37 25.70 -21.05
CA THR A 241 -46.98 25.51 -20.59
C THR A 241 -45.96 26.45 -21.25
N PRO A 242 -46.05 27.78 -21.02
CA PRO A 242 -45.12 28.76 -21.61
C PRO A 242 -43.66 28.54 -21.20
N ALA A 243 -43.41 27.81 -20.12
CA ALA A 243 -42.09 27.44 -19.64
C ALA A 243 -41.31 26.55 -20.64
N LEU A 244 -41.98 25.63 -21.33
CA LEU A 244 -41.33 24.71 -22.27
C LEU A 244 -40.85 25.47 -23.52
N ALA A 245 -41.71 26.32 -24.09
CA ALA A 245 -41.37 27.17 -25.24
C ALA A 245 -40.21 28.12 -24.93
N TRP A 246 -40.19 28.71 -23.73
CA TRP A 246 -39.06 29.52 -23.26
C TRP A 246 -37.77 28.70 -23.19
N LEU A 247 -37.84 27.49 -22.63
CA LEU A 247 -36.68 26.63 -22.45
C LEU A 247 -36.12 26.16 -23.80
N ASP A 248 -36.98 25.80 -24.76
CA ASP A 248 -36.57 25.48 -26.13
C ASP A 248 -35.89 26.68 -26.84
N GLN A 249 -36.42 27.89 -26.65
CA GLN A 249 -35.80 29.11 -27.18
C GLN A 249 -34.41 29.35 -26.58
N GLN A 250 -34.24 29.13 -25.28
CA GLN A 250 -32.95 29.29 -24.59
C GLN A 250 -31.92 28.23 -25.03
N LEU A 251 -32.36 26.98 -25.23
CA LEU A 251 -31.51 25.91 -25.74
C LEU A 251 -31.08 26.20 -27.17
N ALA A 252 -32.00 26.63 -28.04
CA ALA A 252 -31.71 27.02 -29.41
C ALA A 252 -30.72 28.20 -29.46
N ALA A 253 -30.85 29.19 -28.58
CA ALA A 253 -29.90 30.28 -28.45
C ALA A 253 -28.49 29.82 -28.04
N SER A 254 -28.39 28.69 -27.34
CA SER A 254 -27.14 28.05 -26.93
C SER A 254 -26.65 27.00 -27.94
N GLY A 255 -27.30 26.87 -29.10
CA GLY A 255 -26.92 25.91 -30.15
C GLY A 255 -27.21 24.44 -29.84
N THR A 256 -28.11 24.16 -28.88
CA THR A 256 -28.47 22.79 -28.46
C THR A 256 -29.99 22.59 -28.53
N SER A 257 -30.48 21.35 -28.48
CA SER A 257 -31.91 21.03 -28.39
C SER A 257 -32.22 20.21 -27.14
N ALA A 258 -33.51 20.18 -26.76
CA ALA A 258 -33.98 19.40 -25.62
C ALA A 258 -33.70 17.89 -25.80
N ASP A 259 -33.95 17.33 -26.99
CA ASP A 259 -33.65 15.92 -27.29
C ASP A 259 -32.15 15.60 -27.23
N GLU A 260 -31.30 16.52 -27.69
CA GLU A 260 -29.85 16.35 -27.62
C GLU A 260 -29.37 16.33 -26.17
N LEU A 261 -29.87 17.22 -25.32
CA LEU A 261 -29.55 17.21 -23.89
C LEU A 261 -30.02 15.94 -23.19
N VAL A 262 -31.23 15.47 -23.47
CA VAL A 262 -31.75 14.20 -22.92
C VAL A 262 -30.83 13.05 -23.31
N ARG A 263 -30.41 12.98 -24.58
CA ARG A 263 -29.49 11.96 -25.08
C ARG A 263 -28.13 12.00 -24.38
N VAL A 264 -27.54 13.19 -24.23
CA VAL A 264 -26.25 13.38 -23.56
C VAL A 264 -26.34 13.00 -22.07
N GLU A 265 -27.41 13.40 -21.37
CA GLU A 265 -27.61 13.05 -19.96
C GLU A 265 -27.79 11.55 -19.77
N LEU A 266 -28.59 10.88 -20.61
CA LEU A 266 -28.75 9.42 -20.55
C LEU A 266 -27.41 8.69 -20.81
N GLN A 267 -26.62 9.18 -21.78
CA GLN A 267 -25.28 8.64 -22.04
C GLN A 267 -24.34 8.85 -20.85
N ASN A 268 -24.39 10.01 -20.19
CA ASN A 268 -23.61 10.30 -18.98
C ASN A 268 -24.00 9.39 -17.81
N GLN A 269 -25.30 9.14 -17.60
CA GLN A 269 -25.79 8.23 -16.56
C GLN A 269 -25.38 6.78 -16.83
N ALA A 270 -25.51 6.32 -18.08
CA ALA A 270 -25.07 4.99 -18.49
C ALA A 270 -23.56 4.81 -18.28
N ALA A 271 -22.76 5.80 -18.69
CA ALA A 271 -21.32 5.76 -18.51
C ALA A 271 -20.92 5.81 -17.02
N THR A 272 -21.59 6.63 -16.21
CA THR A 272 -21.41 6.69 -14.75
C THR A 272 -21.71 5.35 -14.09
N ASN A 273 -22.80 4.67 -14.48
CA ASN A 273 -23.15 3.35 -13.97
C ASN A 273 -22.05 2.32 -14.25
N VAL A 274 -21.51 2.31 -15.47
CA VAL A 274 -20.39 1.43 -15.85
C VAL A 274 -19.15 1.73 -15.03
N THR A 275 -18.74 3.00 -14.91
CA THR A 275 -17.54 3.38 -14.15
C THR A 275 -17.68 3.02 -12.66
N VAL A 276 -18.82 3.30 -12.03
CA VAL A 276 -19.07 2.96 -10.61
C VAL A 276 -19.00 1.45 -10.40
N ARG A 277 -19.57 0.65 -11.32
CA ARG A 277 -19.46 -0.81 -11.31
C ARG A 277 -18.03 -1.31 -11.47
N ASN A 278 -17.27 -0.71 -12.40
CA ASN A 278 -15.86 -1.03 -12.62
C ASN A 278 -15.02 -0.72 -11.38
N VAL A 279 -15.19 0.45 -10.77
CA VAL A 279 -14.46 0.83 -9.54
C VAL A 279 -14.69 -0.19 -8.43
N ILE A 280 -15.94 -0.53 -8.14
CA ILE A 280 -16.30 -1.48 -7.06
C ILE A 280 -15.78 -2.89 -7.38
N THR A 281 -15.95 -3.35 -8.61
CA THR A 281 -15.46 -4.68 -9.05
C THR A 281 -13.93 -4.75 -8.97
N SER A 282 -13.23 -3.68 -9.36
CA SER A 282 -11.78 -3.57 -9.29
C SER A 282 -11.29 -3.56 -7.85
N MET A 283 -11.93 -2.81 -6.95
CA MET A 283 -11.61 -2.81 -5.51
C MET A 283 -11.70 -4.23 -4.92
N ARG A 284 -12.77 -4.97 -5.24
CA ARG A 284 -12.95 -6.37 -4.80
C ARG A 284 -11.86 -7.29 -5.38
N THR A 285 -11.59 -7.17 -6.67
CA THR A 285 -10.59 -7.99 -7.38
C THR A 285 -9.19 -7.76 -6.82
N MET A 286 -8.83 -6.50 -6.56
CA MET A 286 -7.55 -6.10 -5.99
C MET A 286 -7.33 -6.58 -4.54
N ALA A 287 -8.40 -6.87 -3.80
CA ALA A 287 -8.31 -7.43 -2.45
C ALA A 287 -7.90 -8.92 -2.46
N ALA A 288 -8.29 -9.67 -3.50
CA ALA A 288 -7.94 -11.08 -3.69
C ALA A 288 -6.66 -11.29 -4.51
N PHE A 289 -6.06 -10.21 -5.01
CA PHE A 289 -4.92 -10.26 -5.93
C PHE A 289 -3.60 -10.56 -5.22
N ASP A 290 -2.80 -11.49 -5.78
CA ASP A 290 -1.44 -11.76 -5.30
C ASP A 290 -0.47 -10.67 -5.77
N TRP A 291 -0.26 -9.68 -4.91
CA TRP A 291 0.65 -8.56 -5.15
C TRP A 291 2.13 -8.97 -5.09
N ALA A 292 2.47 -10.07 -4.41
CA ALA A 292 3.84 -10.57 -4.37
C ALA A 292 4.24 -11.15 -5.73
N GLU A 293 3.36 -11.94 -6.34
CA GLU A 293 3.57 -12.47 -7.69
C GLU A 293 3.65 -11.34 -8.73
N PHE A 294 2.76 -10.35 -8.65
CA PHE A 294 2.82 -9.17 -9.53
C PHE A 294 4.15 -8.43 -9.42
N PHE A 295 4.58 -8.12 -8.18
CA PHE A 295 5.85 -7.45 -7.92
C PHE A 295 7.01 -8.23 -8.57
N GLU A 296 7.02 -9.54 -8.35
CA GLU A 296 8.05 -10.45 -8.87
C GLU A 296 8.05 -10.57 -10.39
N GLY A 297 6.88 -10.44 -11.01
CA GLY A 297 6.74 -10.33 -12.44
C GLY A 297 7.40 -9.06 -12.97
N VAL A 298 7.08 -7.90 -12.41
CA VAL A 298 7.45 -6.60 -12.99
C VAL A 298 8.76 -5.99 -12.47
N SER A 299 9.36 -6.54 -11.41
CA SER A 299 10.61 -6.03 -10.82
C SER A 299 11.82 -6.24 -11.74
N VAL A 300 12.37 -5.15 -12.27
CA VAL A 300 13.60 -5.18 -13.08
C VAL A 300 14.84 -5.61 -12.27
N VAL A 301 14.82 -5.40 -10.95
CA VAL A 301 15.85 -5.88 -10.02
C VAL A 301 15.79 -7.40 -9.90
N ASP A 302 14.58 -7.95 -9.74
CA ASP A 302 14.37 -9.39 -9.67
C ASP A 302 14.73 -10.06 -11.01
N GLU A 303 14.36 -9.45 -12.14
CA GLU A 303 14.75 -9.93 -13.47
C GLU A 303 16.28 -10.02 -13.61
N ALA A 304 17.00 -8.95 -13.23
CA ALA A 304 18.46 -8.94 -13.26
C ALA A 304 19.08 -10.02 -12.35
N LEU A 305 18.56 -10.20 -11.13
CA LEU A 305 19.06 -11.23 -10.21
C LEU A 305 18.74 -12.64 -10.70
N ARG A 306 17.57 -12.89 -11.29
CA ARG A 306 17.18 -14.20 -11.84
C ARG A 306 18.04 -14.63 -13.01
N ALA A 307 18.46 -13.69 -13.86
CA ALA A 307 19.22 -14.01 -15.06
C ALA A 307 20.56 -14.70 -14.77
N ASP A 308 21.22 -14.34 -13.66
CA ASP A 308 22.60 -14.72 -13.39
C ASP A 308 22.79 -15.42 -12.02
N SER A 309 21.73 -15.85 -11.35
CA SER A 309 21.84 -16.50 -10.03
C SER A 309 20.71 -17.45 -9.67
N ALA A 310 20.89 -18.21 -8.58
CA ALA A 310 19.85 -19.06 -8.01
C ALA A 310 18.70 -18.29 -7.34
N PHE A 311 18.66 -16.95 -7.44
CA PHE A 311 17.65 -16.09 -6.83
C PHE A 311 16.22 -16.53 -7.14
N GLY A 312 15.94 -16.96 -8.39
CA GLY A 312 14.60 -17.43 -8.78
C GLY A 312 14.14 -18.71 -8.07
N ALA A 313 15.07 -19.52 -7.56
CA ALA A 313 14.77 -20.74 -6.81
C ALA A 313 14.64 -20.51 -5.29
N MET A 314 14.84 -19.28 -4.80
CA MET A 314 14.78 -18.95 -3.38
C MET A 314 13.35 -18.68 -2.90
N ASP A 315 13.09 -18.91 -1.61
CA ASP A 315 11.78 -18.55 -1.03
C ASP A 315 11.57 -17.03 -1.02
N PHE A 316 10.31 -16.61 -0.97
CA PHE A 316 9.94 -15.19 -1.00
C PHE A 316 10.67 -14.37 0.08
N ALA A 317 10.81 -14.92 1.30
CA ALA A 317 11.47 -14.23 2.41
C ALA A 317 12.97 -13.98 2.15
N THR A 318 13.66 -14.92 1.51
CA THR A 318 15.06 -14.75 1.12
C THR A 318 15.19 -13.72 0.01
N ARG A 319 14.32 -13.77 -1.01
CA ARG A 319 14.31 -12.80 -2.10
C ARG A 319 14.02 -11.38 -1.58
N ASP A 320 13.07 -11.26 -0.67
CA ASP A 320 12.74 -9.99 -0.02
C ASP A 320 13.90 -9.41 0.79
N ARG A 321 14.70 -10.27 1.43
CA ARG A 321 15.93 -9.83 2.12
C ARG A 321 16.96 -9.23 1.16
N TYR A 322 17.06 -9.75 -0.07
CA TYR A 322 17.97 -9.20 -1.09
C TYR A 322 17.48 -7.83 -1.54
N ARG A 323 16.17 -7.71 -1.78
CA ARG A 323 15.52 -6.44 -2.14
C ARG A 323 15.79 -5.37 -1.09
N HIS A 324 15.58 -5.68 0.20
CA HIS A 324 15.89 -4.76 1.30
C HIS A 324 17.37 -4.36 1.35
N ALA A 325 18.29 -5.30 1.15
CA ALA A 325 19.73 -4.99 1.12
C ALA A 325 20.08 -4.04 -0.05
N ILE A 326 19.49 -4.26 -1.23
CA ILE A 326 19.67 -3.41 -2.41
C ILE A 326 19.10 -2.01 -2.16
N GLU A 327 17.90 -1.90 -1.60
CA GLU A 327 17.28 -0.61 -1.25
C GLU A 327 18.13 0.19 -0.25
N GLU A 328 18.67 -0.47 0.78
CA GLU A 328 19.56 0.17 1.75
C GLU A 328 20.86 0.66 1.10
N LEU A 329 21.50 -0.18 0.29
CA LEU A 329 22.75 0.15 -0.40
C LEU A 329 22.57 1.27 -1.41
N ALA A 330 21.49 1.26 -2.20
CA ALA A 330 21.14 2.32 -3.13
C ALA A 330 20.98 3.66 -2.40
N ARG A 331 20.20 3.67 -1.32
CA ARG A 331 19.93 4.89 -0.53
C ARG A 331 21.18 5.50 0.09
N GLY A 332 22.10 4.68 0.60
CA GLY A 332 23.34 5.17 1.21
C GLY A 332 24.48 5.45 0.23
N SER A 333 24.38 5.02 -1.03
CA SER A 333 25.37 5.29 -2.08
C SER A 333 24.96 6.41 -3.04
N GLY A 334 23.67 6.75 -3.12
CA GLY A 334 23.14 7.68 -4.12
C GLY A 334 23.06 7.08 -5.53
N ARG A 335 23.29 5.77 -5.69
CA ARG A 335 23.08 5.03 -6.94
C ARG A 335 21.67 4.46 -7.02
N SER A 336 21.19 4.18 -8.22
CA SER A 336 19.92 3.49 -8.42
C SER A 336 20.00 2.02 -7.95
N GLU A 337 18.86 1.47 -7.56
CA GLU A 337 18.75 0.07 -7.13
C GLU A 337 19.22 -0.91 -8.23
N LEU A 338 18.95 -0.59 -9.49
CA LEU A 338 19.39 -1.39 -10.63
C LEU A 338 20.91 -1.31 -10.84
N GLU A 339 21.54 -0.16 -10.65
CA GLU A 339 23.00 -0.03 -10.69
C GLU A 339 23.68 -0.82 -9.58
N VAL A 340 23.17 -0.74 -8.34
CA VAL A 340 23.67 -1.56 -7.22
C VAL A 340 23.54 -3.04 -7.55
N THR A 341 22.40 -3.46 -8.11
CA THR A 341 22.16 -4.85 -8.51
C THR A 341 23.17 -5.31 -9.56
N ARG A 342 23.45 -4.49 -10.58
CA ARG A 342 24.46 -4.79 -11.60
C ARG A 342 25.86 -4.92 -11.02
N GLU A 343 26.24 -4.06 -10.07
CA GLU A 343 27.54 -4.14 -9.40
C GLU A 343 27.68 -5.42 -8.57
N VAL A 344 26.62 -5.82 -7.85
CA VAL A 344 26.56 -7.10 -7.12
C VAL A 344 26.81 -8.28 -8.06
N ILE A 345 26.09 -8.32 -9.19
CA ILE A 345 26.22 -9.39 -10.20
C ILE A 345 27.63 -9.35 -10.81
N ALA A 346 28.18 -8.17 -11.10
CA ALA A 346 29.53 -8.03 -11.65
C ALA A 346 30.62 -8.53 -10.69
N HIS A 347 30.44 -8.35 -9.38
CA HIS A 347 31.33 -8.91 -8.36
C HIS A 347 31.24 -10.43 -8.29
N ALA A 348 30.02 -10.99 -8.30
CA ALA A 348 29.78 -12.42 -8.35
C ALA A 348 30.40 -13.09 -9.60
N LYS A 349 30.22 -12.48 -10.77
CA LYS A 349 30.82 -12.95 -12.04
C LYS A 349 32.35 -12.90 -12.02
N ARG A 350 32.94 -11.84 -11.48
CA ARG A 350 34.41 -11.74 -11.33
C ARG A 350 34.97 -12.83 -10.42
N ALA A 351 34.27 -13.16 -9.33
CA ALA A 351 34.65 -14.27 -8.46
C ALA A 351 34.54 -15.63 -9.16
N ALA A 352 33.49 -15.84 -9.95
CA ALA A 352 33.34 -17.06 -10.76
C ALA A 352 34.42 -17.20 -11.84
N ALA A 353 34.82 -16.08 -12.48
CA ALA A 353 35.88 -16.07 -13.47
C ALA A 353 37.28 -16.26 -12.87
N ALA A 354 37.51 -15.79 -11.64
CA ALA A 354 38.76 -15.97 -10.91
C ALA A 354 38.86 -17.35 -10.21
N ARG A 355 37.87 -18.23 -10.41
CA ARG A 355 37.86 -19.57 -9.82
C ARG A 355 39.01 -20.41 -10.40
N PRO A 356 39.83 -21.08 -9.55
CA PRO A 356 40.80 -22.05 -10.01
C PRO A 356 40.13 -23.17 -10.82
N PRO A 357 40.73 -23.69 -11.90
CA PRO A 357 40.13 -24.72 -12.75
C PRO A 357 39.67 -25.97 -11.98
N ASP A 358 40.40 -26.32 -10.92
CA ASP A 358 40.20 -27.54 -10.12
C ASP A 358 39.20 -27.36 -8.97
N ALA A 359 38.71 -26.15 -8.72
CA ALA A 359 37.76 -25.89 -7.65
C ALA A 359 36.32 -26.20 -8.08
N PRO A 360 35.50 -26.85 -7.22
CA PRO A 360 34.10 -27.11 -7.54
C PRO A 360 33.34 -25.79 -7.77
N PRO A 361 32.42 -25.74 -8.74
CA PRO A 361 31.59 -24.56 -8.98
C PRO A 361 30.66 -24.28 -7.80
N GLY A 362 30.21 -23.03 -7.66
CA GLY A 362 29.30 -22.64 -6.58
C GLY A 362 30.02 -22.22 -5.29
N GLY A 363 31.23 -21.67 -5.40
CA GLY A 363 31.87 -20.98 -4.29
C GLY A 363 30.98 -19.87 -3.75
N ARG A 364 31.02 -19.61 -2.43
CA ARG A 364 30.16 -18.59 -1.80
C ARG A 364 30.29 -17.21 -2.47
N ALA A 365 31.48 -16.87 -2.95
CA ALA A 365 31.74 -15.59 -3.62
C ALA A 365 31.13 -15.50 -5.03
N GLU A 366 30.67 -16.59 -5.63
CA GLU A 366 30.00 -16.61 -6.93
C GLU A 366 28.50 -16.26 -6.81
N ASP A 367 27.95 -16.25 -5.59
CA ASP A 367 26.55 -15.95 -5.32
C ASP A 367 26.37 -14.46 -4.96
N PRO A 368 25.45 -13.72 -5.61
CA PRO A 368 25.03 -12.38 -5.21
C PRO A 368 24.73 -12.23 -3.70
N ALA A 369 24.20 -13.28 -3.05
CA ALA A 369 23.98 -13.31 -1.59
C ALA A 369 25.18 -12.85 -0.79
N TYR A 370 26.37 -13.25 -1.25
CA TYR A 370 27.61 -13.04 -0.53
C TYR A 370 27.96 -11.56 -0.39
N TYR A 371 27.69 -10.80 -1.44
CA TYR A 371 27.92 -9.35 -1.49
C TYR A 371 26.77 -8.53 -0.93
N LEU A 372 25.55 -9.07 -0.89
CA LEU A 372 24.39 -8.36 -0.35
C LEU A 372 24.22 -8.52 1.17
N ILE A 373 24.39 -9.74 1.69
CA ILE A 373 23.97 -10.07 3.07
C ILE A 373 25.05 -10.80 3.88
N SER A 374 26.25 -10.98 3.33
CA SER A 374 27.33 -11.77 3.95
C SER A 374 28.67 -11.01 3.94
N ARG A 375 29.78 -11.75 4.01
CA ARG A 375 31.15 -11.22 4.19
C ARG A 375 31.68 -10.42 2.98
N GLY A 376 31.05 -10.52 1.81
CA GLY A 376 31.40 -9.71 0.64
C GLY A 376 30.90 -8.27 0.69
N LEU A 377 29.96 -7.96 1.60
CA LEU A 377 29.31 -6.65 1.70
C LEU A 377 30.30 -5.47 1.82
N PRO A 378 31.37 -5.51 2.65
CA PRO A 378 32.31 -4.40 2.75
C PRO A 378 33.07 -4.10 1.45
N LEU A 379 33.28 -5.11 0.58
CA LEU A 379 33.91 -4.90 -0.73
C LEU A 379 32.96 -4.16 -1.67
N LEU A 380 31.69 -4.56 -1.68
CA LEU A 380 30.66 -3.91 -2.46
C LEU A 380 30.43 -2.47 -2.00
N GLU A 381 30.33 -2.23 -0.68
CA GLU A 381 30.15 -0.90 -0.10
C GLU A 381 31.23 0.08 -0.55
N ARG A 382 32.49 -0.36 -0.60
CA ARG A 382 33.60 0.45 -1.12
C ARG A 382 33.46 0.74 -2.61
N ALA A 383 33.06 -0.27 -3.39
CA ALA A 383 32.89 -0.13 -4.84
C ALA A 383 31.77 0.86 -5.22
N ILE A 384 30.68 0.87 -4.47
CA ILE A 384 29.53 1.74 -4.73
C ILE A 384 29.62 3.10 -4.00
N GLY A 385 30.61 3.30 -3.12
CA GLY A 385 30.73 4.53 -2.34
C GLY A 385 29.69 4.67 -1.22
N TYR A 386 29.27 3.57 -0.63
CA TYR A 386 28.22 3.52 0.40
C TYR A 386 28.64 4.26 1.68
N ARG A 387 27.81 5.21 2.12
CA ARG A 387 27.99 5.95 3.38
C ARG A 387 27.40 5.16 4.54
N ILE A 388 28.25 4.43 5.26
CA ILE A 388 27.84 3.61 6.41
C ILE A 388 27.38 4.53 7.57
N PRO A 389 26.16 4.37 8.09
CA PRO A 389 25.69 5.15 9.24
C PRO A 389 26.51 4.81 10.50
N LEU A 390 26.76 5.82 11.35
CA LEU A 390 27.64 5.70 12.52
C LEU A 390 27.25 4.53 13.45
N LYS A 391 25.94 4.34 13.68
CA LYS A 391 25.40 3.23 14.47
C LYS A 391 25.83 1.87 13.93
N GLN A 392 25.74 1.65 12.61
CA GLN A 392 26.17 0.40 11.99
C GLN A 392 27.69 0.24 12.03
N ARG A 393 28.45 1.34 11.91
CA ARG A 393 29.92 1.31 12.03
C ARG A 393 30.35 0.85 13.42
N ILE A 394 29.74 1.38 14.48
CA ILE A 394 30.02 0.98 15.87
C ILE A 394 29.59 -0.48 16.09
N LEU A 395 28.40 -0.87 15.63
CA LEU A 395 27.92 -2.25 15.77
C LEU A 395 28.85 -3.25 15.08
N ARG A 396 29.32 -2.95 13.86
CA ARG A 396 30.27 -3.81 13.15
C ARG A 396 31.61 -3.90 13.87
N ALA A 397 32.11 -2.79 14.42
CA ALA A 397 33.32 -2.80 15.23
C ALA A 397 33.17 -3.70 16.46
N TYR A 398 32.05 -3.57 17.19
CA TYR A 398 31.73 -4.42 18.35
C TYR A 398 31.65 -5.90 17.97
N VAL A 399 30.94 -6.25 16.88
CA VAL A 399 30.82 -7.63 16.41
C VAL A 399 32.15 -8.19 15.90
N SER A 400 33.01 -7.37 15.29
CA SER A 400 34.34 -7.82 14.88
C SER A 400 35.26 -8.15 16.06
N TRP A 401 34.96 -7.58 17.24
CA TRP A 401 35.60 -7.85 18.52
C TRP A 401 34.67 -8.66 19.45
N ALA A 402 33.76 -9.48 18.90
CA ALA A 402 32.64 -10.06 19.66
C ALA A 402 33.07 -10.78 20.96
N THR A 403 34.14 -11.57 20.94
CA THR A 403 34.59 -12.31 22.12
C THR A 403 35.11 -11.40 23.25
N PRO A 404 36.14 -10.56 23.04
CA PRO A 404 36.60 -9.63 24.09
C PRO A 404 35.57 -8.54 24.40
N GLY A 405 34.79 -8.09 23.41
CA GLY A 405 33.75 -7.09 23.58
C GLY A 405 32.60 -7.60 24.45
N TYR A 406 32.12 -8.82 24.22
CA TYR A 406 31.06 -9.45 25.02
C TYR A 406 31.50 -9.68 26.47
N LEU A 407 32.68 -10.29 26.67
CA LEU A 407 33.23 -10.52 28.01
C LEU A 407 33.53 -9.21 28.75
N GLY A 408 34.07 -8.21 28.05
CA GLY A 408 34.31 -6.87 28.60
C GLY A 408 33.00 -6.16 28.99
N THR A 409 31.94 -6.30 28.18
CA THR A 409 30.62 -5.72 28.49
C THR A 409 30.05 -6.35 29.76
N ILE A 410 30.13 -7.69 29.89
CA ILE A 410 29.73 -8.38 31.13
C ILE A 410 30.53 -7.88 32.32
N GLY A 411 31.86 -7.76 32.19
CA GLY A 411 32.72 -7.26 33.25
C GLY A 411 32.35 -5.83 33.70
N ILE A 412 32.12 -4.92 32.74
CA ILE A 412 31.74 -3.53 33.03
C ILE A 412 30.37 -3.47 33.70
N VAL A 413 29.37 -4.19 33.19
CA VAL A 413 28.02 -4.21 33.78
C VAL A 413 28.06 -4.83 35.18
N THR A 414 28.82 -5.90 35.38
CA THR A 414 29.03 -6.52 36.70
C THR A 414 29.68 -5.52 37.67
N ALA A 415 30.71 -4.81 37.22
CA ALA A 415 31.39 -3.79 38.03
C ALA A 415 30.44 -2.63 38.39
N LEU A 416 29.60 -2.16 37.46
CA LEU A 416 28.61 -1.12 37.71
C LEU A 416 27.53 -1.57 38.70
N LEU A 417 27.04 -2.80 38.58
CA LEU A 417 26.07 -3.38 39.50
C LEU A 417 26.62 -3.53 40.92
N LEU A 418 27.92 -3.80 41.05
CA LEU A 418 28.61 -3.87 42.35
C LEU A 418 29.01 -2.50 42.90
N ALA A 419 29.31 -1.53 42.04
CA ALA A 419 29.79 -0.21 42.45
C ALA A 419 28.80 0.51 43.36
N LEU A 420 27.52 0.54 43.00
CA LEU A 420 26.48 1.23 43.78
C LEU A 420 26.32 0.69 45.21
N PRO A 421 26.09 -0.62 45.44
CA PRO A 421 25.97 -1.16 46.80
C PRO A 421 27.27 -1.05 47.60
N LEU A 422 28.43 -1.18 46.98
CA LEU A 422 29.73 -1.02 47.66
C LEU A 422 30.00 0.44 48.07
N LEU A 423 29.64 1.42 47.24
CA LEU A 423 29.75 2.84 47.57
C LEU A 423 28.81 3.24 48.71
N LEU A 424 27.56 2.75 48.70
CA LEU A 424 26.60 2.98 49.79
C LEU A 424 27.07 2.33 51.10
N ALA A 425 27.60 1.10 51.02
CA ALA A 425 28.15 0.40 52.17
C ALA A 425 29.38 1.14 52.75
N HIS A 426 30.24 1.67 51.89
CA HIS A 426 31.40 2.47 52.30
C HIS A 426 30.98 3.78 52.99
N ALA A 427 30.01 4.50 52.43
CA ALA A 427 29.45 5.70 53.05
C ALA A 427 28.77 5.43 54.40
N GLY A 428 28.23 4.22 54.60
CA GLY A 428 27.69 3.74 55.87
C GLY A 428 28.73 3.33 56.91
N GLY A 429 30.03 3.51 56.64
CA GLY A 429 31.11 3.26 57.59
C GLY A 429 31.59 1.82 57.70
N MET A 430 31.27 0.94 56.74
CA MET A 430 31.80 -0.43 56.72
C MET A 430 33.32 -0.46 56.58
N SER A 431 33.95 -1.40 57.28
CA SER A 431 35.40 -1.61 57.20
C SER A 431 35.81 -2.10 55.80
N PRO A 432 37.04 -1.79 55.33
CA PRO A 432 37.51 -2.22 54.01
C PRO A 432 37.47 -3.75 53.81
N LEU A 433 37.73 -4.54 54.87
CA LEU A 433 37.66 -6.00 54.84
C LEU A 433 36.21 -6.49 54.62
N ALA A 434 35.24 -5.86 55.30
CA ALA A 434 33.82 -6.20 55.14
C ALA A 434 33.32 -5.87 53.73
N LEU A 435 33.76 -4.75 53.14
CA LEU A 435 33.46 -4.39 51.75
C LEU A 435 34.03 -5.40 50.76
N ALA A 436 35.27 -5.87 50.97
CA ALA A 436 35.90 -6.88 50.11
C ALA A 436 35.14 -8.22 50.16
N LEU A 437 34.73 -8.68 51.34
CA LEU A 437 33.93 -9.89 51.51
C LEU A 437 32.53 -9.75 50.87
N LEU A 438 31.87 -8.60 51.08
CA LEU A 438 30.59 -8.30 50.46
C LEU A 438 30.69 -8.31 48.93
N GLY A 439 31.72 -7.66 48.37
CA GLY A 439 31.98 -7.65 46.93
C GLY A 439 32.22 -9.04 46.37
N LEU A 440 32.98 -9.89 47.07
CA LEU A 440 33.26 -11.27 46.65
C LEU A 440 31.98 -12.13 46.62
N VAL A 441 31.14 -12.04 47.65
CA VAL A 441 29.87 -12.79 47.71
C VAL A 441 28.87 -12.26 46.69
N ALA A 442 28.79 -10.93 46.53
CA ALA A 442 27.88 -10.28 45.59
C ALA A 442 28.31 -10.44 44.12
N LEU A 443 29.57 -10.80 43.85
CA LEU A 443 30.10 -10.98 42.49
C LEU A 443 29.30 -12.02 41.70
N ILE A 444 28.95 -13.14 42.34
CA ILE A 444 28.20 -14.23 41.69
C ILE A 444 26.81 -13.74 41.22
N PRO A 445 25.90 -13.27 42.09
CA PRO A 445 24.59 -12.80 41.64
C PRO A 445 24.66 -11.56 40.75
N ALA A 446 25.64 -10.66 40.94
CA ALA A 446 25.83 -9.51 40.06
C ALA A 446 26.25 -9.93 38.64
N SER A 447 27.13 -10.93 38.51
CA SER A 447 27.57 -11.44 37.22
C SER A 447 26.45 -12.17 36.47
N ASP A 448 25.60 -12.93 37.17
CA ASP A 448 24.43 -13.59 36.56
C ASP A 448 23.42 -12.57 36.02
N LEU A 449 23.12 -11.53 36.81
CA LEU A 449 22.28 -10.41 36.37
C LEU A 449 22.90 -9.66 35.18
N ALA A 450 24.20 -9.41 35.20
CA ALA A 450 24.91 -8.78 34.10
C ALA A 450 24.82 -9.62 32.81
N VAL A 451 25.03 -10.93 32.89
CA VAL A 451 24.90 -11.85 31.76
C VAL A 451 23.47 -11.83 31.22
N ALA A 452 22.45 -11.86 32.08
CA ALA A 452 21.05 -11.80 31.66
C ALA A 452 20.72 -10.49 30.92
N LEU A 453 21.16 -9.35 31.46
CA LEU A 453 20.97 -8.03 30.85
C LEU A 453 21.69 -7.93 29.50
N VAL A 454 22.97 -8.32 29.45
CA VAL A 454 23.76 -8.29 28.21
C VAL A 454 23.16 -9.22 27.17
N ASN A 455 22.77 -10.45 27.53
CA ASN A 455 22.15 -11.39 26.59
C ASN A 455 20.83 -10.85 26.03
N ARG A 456 20.01 -10.21 26.86
CA ARG A 456 18.79 -9.55 26.41
C ARG A 456 19.10 -8.42 25.43
N SER A 457 20.01 -7.51 25.81
CA SER A 457 20.40 -6.40 24.95
C SER A 457 21.01 -6.86 23.62
N VAL A 458 21.86 -7.89 23.64
CA VAL A 458 22.46 -8.47 22.43
C VAL A 458 21.39 -9.10 21.54
N THR A 459 20.40 -9.78 22.11
CA THR A 459 19.30 -10.39 21.34
C THR A 459 18.39 -9.34 20.71
N ASP A 460 18.12 -8.23 21.41
CA ASP A 460 17.34 -7.11 20.88
C ASP A 460 18.12 -6.34 19.79
N LEU A 461 19.45 -6.25 19.90
CA LEU A 461 20.30 -5.51 18.98
C LEU A 461 20.72 -6.32 17.74
N LEU A 462 20.98 -7.61 17.92
CA LEU A 462 21.31 -8.58 16.86
C LEU A 462 20.09 -9.45 16.62
N GLY A 463 19.07 -8.88 15.98
CA GLY A 463 17.86 -9.61 15.61
C GLY A 463 18.15 -10.91 14.84
N PRO A 464 17.19 -11.86 14.83
CA PRO A 464 17.37 -13.16 14.21
C PRO A 464 17.77 -13.01 12.73
N ARG A 465 18.83 -13.71 12.31
CA ARG A 465 19.28 -13.75 10.91
C ARG A 465 18.75 -15.04 10.28
N PRO A 466 17.60 -15.01 9.59
CA PRO A 466 17.11 -16.19 8.89
C PRO A 466 18.16 -16.62 7.85
N LEU A 467 18.44 -17.91 7.79
CA LEU A 467 19.30 -18.45 6.76
C LEU A 467 18.57 -18.39 5.41
N PRO A 468 19.25 -18.03 4.31
CA PRO A 468 18.69 -18.13 2.97
C PRO A 468 18.15 -19.53 2.71
N ARG A 469 16.95 -19.62 2.11
CA ARG A 469 16.24 -20.87 1.84
C ARG A 469 15.80 -20.94 0.39
N LEU A 470 15.78 -22.18 -0.13
CA LEU A 470 15.22 -22.49 -1.43
C LEU A 470 13.73 -22.79 -1.32
N GLU A 471 12.98 -22.43 -2.34
CA GLU A 471 11.55 -22.68 -2.47
C GLU A 471 11.32 -24.05 -3.14
N LEU A 472 11.31 -25.11 -2.33
CA LEU A 472 11.07 -26.47 -2.81
C LEU A 472 9.56 -26.69 -3.01
N ARG A 473 9.00 -26.19 -4.13
CA ARG A 473 7.56 -26.35 -4.44
C ARG A 473 7.15 -27.78 -4.78
N THR A 474 8.10 -28.65 -5.12
CA THR A 474 7.84 -30.07 -5.44
C THR A 474 8.99 -30.93 -4.92
N VAL A 475 8.87 -31.38 -3.67
CA VAL A 475 9.60 -32.59 -3.25
C VAL A 475 8.63 -33.75 -3.48
N THR A 476 8.64 -34.32 -4.68
CA THR A 476 8.23 -35.72 -4.81
C THR A 476 9.31 -36.50 -4.08
N ILE A 477 9.07 -36.86 -2.82
CA ILE A 477 9.89 -37.86 -2.15
C ILE A 477 9.57 -39.18 -2.86
N THR A 478 10.21 -39.43 -4.01
CA THR A 478 10.44 -40.78 -4.47
C THR A 478 11.38 -41.38 -3.46
N SER A 479 10.81 -41.93 -2.39
CA SER A 479 11.52 -42.90 -1.56
C SER A 479 12.03 -43.94 -2.54
N PRO A 480 13.35 -44.18 -2.67
CA PRO A 480 13.80 -45.37 -3.36
C PRO A 480 13.14 -46.53 -2.62
N SER A 481 12.47 -47.38 -3.38
CA SER A 481 11.86 -48.62 -2.92
C SER A 481 12.80 -49.30 -1.94
N CYS A 482 12.45 -49.23 -0.65
CA CYS A 482 13.15 -49.94 0.39
C CYS A 482 12.94 -51.42 0.09
N PRO A 483 13.98 -52.23 -0.17
CA PRO A 483 13.79 -53.65 -0.41
C PRO A 483 13.13 -54.25 0.83
N THR A 484 11.93 -54.79 0.64
CA THR A 484 11.16 -55.50 1.65
C THR A 484 11.94 -56.73 2.11
N GLY A 485 12.77 -56.58 3.14
CA GLY A 485 13.31 -57.66 3.95
C GLY A 485 12.53 -57.74 5.28
N PRO A 486 12.04 -58.91 5.70
CA PRO A 486 11.19 -59.01 6.87
C PRO A 486 12.07 -59.10 8.11
N THR A 487 12.30 -57.99 8.80
CA THR A 487 12.48 -57.89 10.28
C THR A 487 13.02 -56.51 10.64
N CYS A 488 12.14 -55.60 11.06
CA CYS A 488 12.56 -54.51 11.93
C CYS A 488 11.36 -54.09 12.82
N PRO A 489 11.45 -54.23 14.16
CA PRO A 489 10.35 -53.89 15.05
C PRO A 489 10.17 -52.35 15.16
N PRO A 490 8.95 -51.86 15.45
CA PRO A 490 8.65 -50.44 15.39
C PRO A 490 9.29 -49.70 16.56
N ARG A 491 10.25 -48.80 16.28
CA ARG A 491 10.58 -47.71 17.21
C ARG A 491 9.69 -46.51 16.88
N PRO A 492 9.03 -45.88 17.86
CA PRO A 492 8.20 -44.71 17.62
C PRO A 492 9.09 -43.52 17.20
N CYS A 493 8.91 -43.06 15.95
CA CYS A 493 9.43 -41.79 15.48
C CYS A 493 8.82 -40.65 16.30
N ARG A 494 9.62 -40.09 17.20
CA ARG A 494 9.30 -38.88 17.96
C ARG A 494 9.23 -37.69 17.00
N LYS A 495 8.04 -37.39 16.46
CA LYS A 495 7.74 -36.13 15.77
C LYS A 495 7.99 -34.97 16.74
N MET A 496 9.12 -34.30 16.59
CA MET A 496 9.45 -33.07 17.31
C MET A 496 8.78 -31.91 16.56
N ILE A 497 7.47 -31.76 16.72
CA ILE A 497 6.75 -30.53 16.37
C ILE A 497 6.96 -29.58 17.56
N GLY A 498 7.89 -28.63 17.41
CA GLY A 498 8.07 -27.56 18.37
C GLY A 498 6.91 -26.56 18.26
N SER A 499 5.84 -26.79 19.03
CA SER A 499 4.81 -25.79 19.28
C SER A 499 5.33 -24.78 20.31
N SER A 500 5.39 -23.51 19.91
CA SER A 500 5.65 -22.38 20.79
C SER A 500 4.48 -22.19 21.76
N ARG A 501 4.58 -22.77 22.97
CA ARG A 501 3.69 -22.44 24.09
C ARG A 501 4.07 -21.07 24.67
N GLN A 502 3.27 -20.06 24.36
CA GLN A 502 3.13 -18.86 25.20
C GLN A 502 2.63 -19.29 26.58
N ARG A 503 3.38 -18.96 27.63
CA ARG A 503 2.92 -19.03 29.01
C ARG A 503 2.30 -17.67 29.37
N SER A 504 0.97 -17.61 29.44
CA SER A 504 0.27 -16.58 30.20
C SER A 504 0.07 -17.09 31.63
N THR A 505 0.57 -16.32 32.59
CA THR A 505 0.36 -16.44 34.03
C THR A 505 -1.12 -16.38 34.38
N GLY A 506 -1.54 -17.18 35.36
CA GLY A 506 -2.93 -17.55 35.57
C GLY A 506 -3.73 -16.69 36.54
N TRP A 507 -5.03 -16.97 36.56
CA TRP A 507 -5.98 -16.72 37.65
C TRP A 507 -6.88 -17.96 37.80
N ARG A 508 -7.00 -18.48 39.03
CA ARG A 508 -8.01 -19.45 39.49
C ARG A 508 -9.35 -18.67 39.67
N ALA A 509 -10.57 -19.19 39.71
CA ALA A 509 -11.12 -20.51 40.03
C ALA A 509 -12.62 -20.59 39.60
N SER A 510 -13.15 -21.83 39.60
CA SER A 510 -14.51 -22.25 39.96
C SER A 510 -15.56 -22.56 38.86
N THR A 511 -15.69 -23.87 38.60
CA THR A 511 -16.89 -24.74 38.67
C THR A 511 -18.27 -24.22 38.26
N ALA A 512 -18.88 -24.83 37.23
CA ALA A 512 -20.14 -25.61 37.27
C ALA A 512 -20.69 -25.89 35.85
N ALA A 513 -21.52 -26.93 35.74
CA ALA A 513 -21.82 -27.72 34.55
C ALA A 513 -23.11 -27.35 33.79
N THR A 514 -23.29 -27.99 32.61
CA THR A 514 -24.55 -28.56 32.06
C THR A 514 -25.16 -27.94 30.77
N VAL A 515 -24.93 -28.65 29.65
CA VAL A 515 -25.86 -29.18 28.60
C VAL A 515 -26.70 -28.26 27.65
N ALA A 516 -26.55 -28.58 26.34
CA ALA A 516 -27.49 -28.54 25.18
C ALA A 516 -27.65 -27.30 24.24
N LEU A 517 -27.04 -27.40 23.04
CA LEU A 517 -27.54 -27.31 21.61
C LEU A 517 -28.65 -26.29 21.19
N PRO A 518 -28.82 -25.97 19.88
CA PRO A 518 -27.89 -25.43 18.87
C PRO A 518 -28.50 -24.26 18.03
N THR A 519 -27.72 -23.33 17.49
CA THR A 519 -28.09 -22.56 16.26
C THR A 519 -26.86 -22.14 15.46
N PRO A 520 -26.92 -22.13 14.11
CA PRO A 520 -25.79 -21.85 13.26
C PRO A 520 -25.71 -20.35 12.96
N VAL A 521 -24.56 -19.72 13.24
CA VAL A 521 -24.23 -18.40 12.69
C VAL A 521 -22.99 -18.56 11.81
N SER A 522 -23.19 -18.24 10.54
CA SER A 522 -22.18 -18.20 9.50
C SER A 522 -21.01 -17.28 9.90
N ALA A 523 -19.86 -17.88 10.19
CA ALA A 523 -18.58 -17.19 10.15
C ALA A 523 -17.84 -17.66 8.89
N SER A 524 -18.20 -17.09 7.74
CA SER A 524 -17.36 -17.16 6.55
C SER A 524 -16.28 -16.09 6.71
N SER A 525 -15.25 -16.40 7.50
CA SER A 525 -14.02 -15.61 7.55
C SER A 525 -13.28 -15.81 6.23
N TYR A 526 -13.56 -14.93 5.27
CA TYR A 526 -12.77 -14.81 4.06
C TYR A 526 -11.32 -14.49 4.42
N CYS A 527 -10.42 -15.39 4.02
CA CYS A 527 -8.98 -15.19 4.07
C CYS A 527 -8.63 -14.08 3.08
N ILE A 528 -8.49 -12.85 3.58
CA ILE A 528 -8.00 -11.70 2.80
C ILE A 528 -6.49 -11.86 2.63
N GLY A 529 -6.05 -11.77 1.37
CA GLY A 529 -4.68 -11.92 0.93
C GLY A 529 -3.71 -11.02 1.67
N ASP A 530 -2.57 -11.61 2.02
CA ASP A 530 -1.53 -11.07 2.88
C ASP A 530 -0.82 -9.87 2.22
N VAL A 531 -1.22 -8.62 2.56
CA VAL A 531 -0.46 -7.38 2.26
C VAL A 531 0.77 -7.26 3.18
N SER A 532 1.44 -8.38 3.44
CA SER A 532 2.56 -8.47 4.36
C SER A 532 3.80 -7.75 3.86
N GLY A 533 3.93 -7.47 2.55
CA GLY A 533 5.04 -6.70 2.01
C GLY A 533 5.10 -5.28 2.58
N ILE A 534 3.96 -4.58 2.64
CA ILE A 534 3.87 -3.22 3.20
C ILE A 534 3.94 -3.26 4.74
N ARG A 535 3.24 -4.18 5.40
CA ARG A 535 3.26 -4.31 6.87
C ARG A 535 4.61 -4.76 7.43
N ARG A 536 5.35 -5.66 6.73
CA ARG A 536 6.74 -6.03 7.09
C ARG A 536 7.72 -4.90 6.78
N LYS A 537 7.54 -4.12 5.72
CA LYS A 537 8.33 -2.90 5.49
C LYS A 537 8.08 -1.84 6.57
N ALA A 538 6.83 -1.60 6.93
CA ALA A 538 6.47 -0.60 7.95
C ALA A 538 7.07 -0.92 9.33
N SER A 539 7.11 -2.20 9.72
CA SER A 539 7.76 -2.63 10.97
C SER A 539 9.29 -2.58 10.91
N GLY A 540 9.90 -2.86 9.75
CA GLY A 540 11.33 -2.63 9.53
C GLY A 540 11.73 -1.14 9.58
N TRP A 541 10.86 -0.24 9.11
CA TRP A 541 11.16 1.19 9.03
C TRP A 541 10.91 1.93 10.35
N ALA A 542 9.94 1.49 11.16
CA ALA A 542 9.73 2.01 12.52
C ALA A 542 10.99 1.88 13.40
N GLY A 543 11.81 0.85 13.19
CA GLY A 543 13.09 0.68 13.90
C GLY A 543 14.21 1.65 13.48
N SER A 544 14.08 2.31 12.32
CA SER A 544 15.04 3.31 11.83
C SER A 544 14.65 4.76 12.13
N ALA A 545 13.36 5.04 12.34
CA ALA A 545 12.85 6.39 12.56
C ALA A 545 12.91 6.86 14.03
N SER A 546 13.20 5.96 14.99
CA SER A 546 13.24 6.31 16.42
C SER A 546 14.54 6.97 16.90
N ALA A 547 15.43 7.41 16.00
CA ALA A 547 16.74 7.97 16.36
C ALA A 547 17.00 9.39 15.84
N GLY A 548 15.95 10.15 15.48
CA GLY A 548 16.11 11.47 14.85
C GLY A 548 15.17 12.57 15.34
N SER A 549 14.61 12.47 16.55
CA SER A 549 13.80 13.54 17.14
C SER A 549 13.97 13.60 18.65
N SER A 550 15.13 14.06 19.09
CA SER A 550 15.33 14.56 20.46
C SER A 550 16.45 15.61 20.44
N THR A 551 16.15 16.77 19.88
CA THR A 551 16.80 18.03 20.25
C THR A 551 15.82 19.15 19.91
N SER A 552 15.58 19.95 20.95
CA SER A 552 14.83 21.21 21.13
C SER A 552 14.49 22.03 19.90
#